data_AF-A0A443YKJ3-F1
#
_entry.id   AF-A0A443YKJ3-F1
#
_cell.length_a   1.000
_cell.length_b   1.000
_cell.length_c   1.000
_cell.angle_alpha   90.00
_cell.angle_beta   90.00
_cell.angle_gamma   90.00
#
_symmetry.space_group_name_H-M   'P 1'
#
loop_
_entity.id
_entity.type
_entity.pdbx_description
1 polymer ?
#
loop_
_entity_poly.entity_id
_entity_poly.type
_entity_poly.pdbx_seq_one_letter_code
_entity_poly.pdbx_strand_id
1 'polypeptide(L)'
;MQKFTLDLKKSVFFLFGLAFLLFSGFSAAEDTRAYIHQWLNKYYNKDGQPEALKRYELNVTNTGFCRYRKVYVSGKEEFFAFNLSRFKSMDYYGNTTSGELWLRTKNDDVIVQTRNDRQGAVDSMSTYLIIPIKNIDEEQLNELASRLRQLVQKDLVANK
;
A
#
# COMPACT_ATOMS: atom_id res chain seq x y z
N MET A 1 10.95 30.44 -53.78
CA MET A 1 11.24 30.36 -52.32
C MET A 1 10.01 30.05 -51.46
N GLN A 2 8.78 30.42 -51.83
CA GLN A 2 7.57 30.16 -51.02
C GLN A 2 7.17 28.68 -50.83
N LYS A 3 7.50 27.77 -51.78
CA LYS A 3 7.17 26.33 -51.64
C LYS A 3 8.00 25.65 -50.54
N PHE A 4 9.28 26.00 -50.43
CA PHE A 4 10.20 25.43 -49.44
C PHE A 4 9.80 25.78 -48.00
N THR A 5 9.33 27.01 -47.77
CA THR A 5 8.84 27.44 -46.45
C THR A 5 7.50 26.83 -46.07
N LEU A 6 6.67 26.43 -47.05
CA LEU A 6 5.40 25.74 -46.83
C LEU A 6 5.61 24.27 -46.43
N ASP A 7 6.53 23.57 -47.08
CA ASP A 7 6.83 22.18 -46.76
C ASP A 7 7.56 22.04 -45.41
N LEU A 8 8.43 22.99 -45.07
CA LEU A 8 9.07 23.06 -43.74
C LEU A 8 8.04 23.25 -42.61
N LYS A 9 7.04 24.13 -42.81
CA LYS A 9 5.97 24.35 -41.82
C LYS A 9 5.14 23.09 -41.59
N LYS A 10 4.79 22.35 -42.64
CA LYS A 10 4.06 21.07 -42.53
C LYS A 10 4.87 20.03 -41.77
N SER A 11 6.17 19.94 -42.04
CA SER A 11 7.08 19.03 -41.33
C SER A 11 7.19 19.38 -39.84
N VAL A 12 7.30 20.67 -39.49
CA VAL A 12 7.32 21.12 -38.09
C VAL A 12 6.01 20.83 -37.38
N PHE A 13 4.85 21.06 -38.01
CA PHE A 13 3.55 20.72 -37.43
C PHE A 13 3.39 19.20 -37.23
N PHE A 14 3.90 18.40 -38.16
CA PHE A 14 3.87 16.93 -38.05
C PHE A 14 4.77 16.44 -36.90
N LEU A 15 5.97 17.01 -36.75
CA LEU A 15 6.87 16.73 -35.63
C LEU A 15 6.27 17.14 -34.28
N PHE A 16 5.59 18.30 -34.22
CA PHE A 16 4.87 18.72 -33.01
C PHE A 16 3.69 17.81 -32.68
N GLY A 17 2.93 17.37 -33.69
CA GLY A 17 1.85 16.39 -33.52
C GLY A 17 2.38 15.05 -33.01
N LEU A 18 3.51 14.59 -33.55
CA LEU A 18 4.15 13.35 -33.12
C LEU A 18 4.69 13.45 -31.69
N ALA A 19 5.32 14.57 -31.33
CA ALA A 19 5.77 14.83 -29.96
C ALA A 19 4.59 14.85 -28.97
N PHE A 20 3.47 15.50 -29.32
CA PHE A 20 2.29 15.55 -28.47
C PHE A 20 1.63 14.16 -28.26
N LEU A 21 1.67 13.29 -29.28
CA LEU A 21 1.22 11.90 -29.15
C LEU A 21 2.14 11.06 -28.25
N LEU A 22 3.46 11.30 -28.32
CA LEU A 22 4.42 10.61 -27.45
C LEU A 22 4.31 11.04 -25.98
N PHE A 23 3.97 12.30 -25.71
CA PHE A 23 3.78 12.79 -24.35
C PHE A 23 2.40 12.46 -23.76
N SER A 24 1.35 12.36 -24.58
CA SER A 24 -0.01 12.07 -24.08
C SER A 24 -0.25 10.59 -23.75
N GLY A 25 0.60 9.67 -24.24
CA GLY A 25 0.54 8.24 -23.92
C GLY A 25 1.25 7.82 -22.63
N PHE A 26 2.02 8.70 -21.98
CA PHE A 26 2.74 8.38 -20.75
C PHE A 26 1.87 8.71 -19.53
N SER A 27 0.91 7.84 -19.21
CA SER A 27 0.42 7.79 -17.83
C SER A 27 1.54 7.18 -16.99
N ALA A 28 2.19 8.00 -16.16
CA ALA A 28 3.09 7.48 -15.15
C ALA A 28 2.26 6.51 -14.30
N ALA A 29 2.51 5.22 -14.45
CA ALA A 29 1.79 4.20 -13.70
C ALA A 29 1.97 4.53 -12.21
N GLU A 30 0.88 4.91 -11.56
CA GLU A 30 0.90 5.23 -10.13
C GLU A 30 1.51 4.05 -9.37
N ASP A 31 2.54 4.32 -8.56
CA ASP A 31 3.20 3.26 -7.80
C ASP A 31 2.19 2.67 -6.83
N THR A 32 1.81 1.41 -7.10
CA THR A 32 0.83 0.66 -6.30
C THR A 32 1.23 0.60 -4.83
N ARG A 33 2.53 0.62 -4.51
CA ARG A 33 3.03 0.65 -3.13
C ARG A 33 2.74 2.00 -2.46
N ALA A 34 2.93 3.10 -3.19
CA ALA A 34 2.62 4.44 -2.71
C ALA A 34 1.11 4.61 -2.47
N TYR A 35 0.27 4.09 -3.38
CA TYR A 35 -1.18 4.06 -3.19
C TYR A 35 -1.56 3.32 -1.89
N ILE A 36 -1.06 2.10 -1.69
CA ILE A 36 -1.37 1.31 -0.49
C ILE A 36 -0.90 2.02 0.78
N HIS A 37 0.29 2.63 0.75
CA HIS A 37 0.80 3.42 1.87
C HIS A 37 -0.16 4.55 2.26
N GLN A 38 -0.59 5.35 1.28
CA GLN A 38 -1.48 6.48 1.50
C GLN A 38 -2.86 6.01 1.96
N TRP A 39 -3.40 4.96 1.34
CA TRP A 39 -4.68 4.37 1.69
C TRP A 39 -4.69 3.92 3.15
N LEU A 40 -3.68 3.15 3.55
CA LEU A 40 -3.56 2.62 4.91
C LEU A 40 -3.50 3.73 5.96
N ASN A 41 -2.77 4.81 5.69
CA ASN A 41 -2.67 5.95 6.62
C ASN A 41 -3.94 6.82 6.62
N LYS A 42 -4.60 7.00 5.46
CA LYS A 42 -5.83 7.79 5.33
C LYS A 42 -6.97 7.19 6.17
N TYR A 43 -7.13 5.88 6.11
CA TYR A 43 -8.25 5.18 6.76
C TYR A 43 -7.91 4.59 8.13
N TYR A 44 -6.68 4.79 8.62
CA TYR A 44 -6.26 4.25 9.92
C TYR A 44 -7.14 4.75 11.07
N ASN A 45 -7.60 3.82 11.91
CA ASN A 45 -8.38 4.13 13.10
C ASN A 45 -7.53 4.02 14.36
N LYS A 46 -6.97 5.16 14.81
CA LYS A 46 -6.20 5.24 16.06
C LYS A 46 -7.02 4.83 17.29
N ASP A 47 -8.31 5.14 17.30
CA ASP A 47 -9.19 4.91 18.44
C ASP A 47 -9.83 3.51 18.42
N GLY A 48 -9.61 2.75 17.33
CA GLY A 48 -10.05 1.36 17.20
C GLY A 48 -9.15 0.35 17.92
N GLN A 49 -8.23 0.81 18.77
CA GLN A 49 -7.32 -0.04 19.54
C GLN A 49 -7.83 -0.19 20.98
N PRO A 50 -7.69 -1.38 21.60
CA PRO A 50 -8.15 -1.62 22.98
C PRO A 50 -7.35 -0.81 24.02
N GLU A 51 -6.09 -0.51 23.72
CA GLU A 51 -5.22 0.31 24.57
C GLU A 51 -4.83 1.60 23.83
N ALA A 52 -4.82 2.71 24.58
CA ALA A 52 -4.51 4.02 24.02
C ALA A 52 -3.10 4.08 23.42
N LEU A 53 -3.03 4.49 22.16
CA LEU A 53 -1.77 4.68 21.45
C LEU A 53 -1.16 6.06 21.73
N LYS A 54 0.10 6.07 22.16
CA LYS A 54 0.95 7.27 22.20
C LYS A 54 1.36 7.68 20.79
N ARG A 55 1.81 6.72 19.98
CA ARG A 55 2.22 6.91 18.57
C ARG A 55 2.01 5.61 17.80
N TYR A 56 1.77 5.74 16.50
CA TYR A 56 1.84 4.63 15.56
C TYR A 56 2.64 5.04 14.34
N GLU A 57 3.16 4.06 13.61
CA GLU A 57 3.83 4.24 12.32
C GLU A 57 3.36 3.13 11.40
N LEU A 58 2.79 3.48 10.26
CA LEU A 58 2.37 2.53 9.23
C LEU A 58 3.03 2.90 7.92
N ASN A 59 4.02 2.12 7.50
CA ASN A 59 4.86 2.42 6.36
C ASN A 59 4.88 1.26 5.37
N VAL A 60 4.76 1.57 4.08
CA VAL A 60 5.00 0.61 3.00
C VAL A 60 6.21 1.08 2.23
N THR A 61 7.29 0.31 2.29
CA THR A 61 8.54 0.67 1.62
C THR A 61 8.46 0.44 0.12
N ASN A 62 9.35 1.10 -0.63
CA ASN A 62 9.57 0.83 -2.06
C ASN A 62 9.95 -0.63 -2.35
N THR A 63 10.61 -1.31 -1.40
CA THR A 63 10.91 -2.76 -1.46
C THR A 63 9.71 -3.66 -1.17
N GLY A 64 8.53 -3.08 -0.90
CA GLY A 64 7.29 -3.81 -0.66
C GLY A 64 7.12 -4.31 0.78
N PHE A 65 7.94 -3.87 1.74
CA PHE A 65 7.69 -4.20 3.14
C PHE A 65 6.61 -3.31 3.73
N CYS A 66 5.54 -3.92 4.21
CA CYS A 66 4.58 -3.28 5.10
C CYS A 66 5.09 -3.39 6.53
N ARG A 67 5.30 -2.25 7.20
CA ARG A 67 5.79 -2.15 8.58
C ARG A 67 4.78 -1.38 9.40
N TYR A 68 4.38 -1.95 10.51
CA TYR A 68 3.44 -1.35 11.43
C TYR A 68 4.01 -1.38 12.83
N ARG A 69 4.28 -0.20 13.39
CA ARG A 69 4.76 -0.04 14.75
C ARG A 69 3.72 0.69 15.58
N LYS A 70 3.42 0.16 16.75
CA LYS A 70 2.56 0.77 17.76
C LYS A 70 3.38 1.05 19.00
N VAL A 71 3.18 2.24 19.57
CA VAL A 71 3.74 2.63 20.87
C VAL A 71 2.58 3.06 21.74
N TYR A 72 2.35 2.32 22.80
CA TYR A 72 1.25 2.52 23.73
C TYR A 72 1.61 3.55 24.81
N VAL A 73 0.59 4.14 25.44
CA VAL A 73 0.78 5.06 26.57
C VAL A 73 1.48 4.36 27.75
N SER A 74 1.28 3.06 27.93
CA SER A 74 1.99 2.24 28.91
C SER A 74 3.50 2.09 28.69
N GLY A 75 4.00 2.47 27.51
CA GLY A 75 5.39 2.24 27.10
C GLY A 75 5.62 0.89 26.40
N LYS A 76 4.59 0.04 26.31
CA LYS A 76 4.61 -1.15 25.47
C LYS A 76 4.78 -0.75 24.00
N GLU A 77 5.60 -1.50 23.28
CA GLU A 77 5.75 -1.37 21.83
C GLU A 77 5.37 -2.69 21.15
N GLU A 78 4.70 -2.60 20.02
CA GLU A 78 4.44 -3.74 19.14
C GLU A 78 4.89 -3.39 17.73
N PHE A 79 5.56 -4.33 17.08
CA PHE A 79 6.10 -4.19 15.75
C PHE A 79 5.66 -5.37 14.90
N PHE A 80 5.13 -5.04 13.72
CA PHE A 80 4.70 -6.00 12.73
C PHE A 80 5.39 -5.68 11.41
N ALA A 81 5.87 -6.69 10.71
CA ALA A 81 6.42 -6.50 9.37
C ALA A 81 6.24 -7.72 8.49
N PHE A 82 5.87 -7.50 7.23
CA PHE A 82 5.91 -8.54 6.20
C PHE A 82 6.11 -7.91 4.82
N ASN A 83 6.53 -8.72 3.85
CA ASN A 83 6.63 -8.27 2.46
C ASN A 83 5.30 -8.49 1.73
N LEU A 84 4.77 -7.47 1.07
CA LEU A 84 3.50 -7.52 0.32
C LEU A 84 3.49 -8.60 -0.77
N SER A 85 4.64 -9.05 -1.28
CA SER A 85 4.72 -10.20 -2.19
C SER A 85 4.23 -11.52 -1.56
N ARG A 86 4.21 -11.61 -0.23
CA ARG A 86 3.69 -12.75 0.55
C ARG A 86 2.19 -12.67 0.79
N PHE A 87 1.53 -11.59 0.37
CA PHE A 87 0.09 -11.42 0.50
C PHE A 87 -0.66 -12.59 -0.16
N LYS A 88 -1.68 -13.07 0.54
CA LYS A 88 -2.56 -14.16 0.11
C LYS A 88 -3.99 -13.67 -0.07
N SER A 89 -4.55 -13.08 0.98
CA SER A 89 -5.94 -12.65 1.01
C SER A 89 -6.13 -11.49 1.99
N MET A 90 -7.26 -10.82 1.83
CA MET A 90 -7.67 -9.70 2.65
C MET A 90 -9.10 -9.96 3.11
N ASP A 91 -9.33 -9.83 4.41
CA ASP A 91 -10.66 -9.89 5.01
C ASP A 91 -10.93 -8.56 5.75
N TYR A 92 -12.20 -8.17 5.80
CA TYR A 92 -12.64 -7.01 6.57
C TYR A 92 -13.76 -7.41 7.52
N TYR A 93 -13.60 -7.10 8.80
CA TYR A 93 -14.62 -7.34 9.82
C TYR A 93 -15.03 -6.02 10.44
N GLY A 94 -16.22 -5.54 10.09
CA GLY A 94 -16.75 -4.26 10.59
C GLY A 94 -17.92 -3.73 9.79
N ASN A 95 -18.13 -2.43 9.88
CA ASN A 95 -19.15 -1.68 9.14
C ASN A 95 -18.51 -0.51 8.39
N THR A 96 -19.33 0.39 7.82
CA THR A 96 -18.81 1.55 7.07
C THR A 96 -18.12 2.59 7.95
N THR A 97 -18.38 2.60 9.26
CA THR A 97 -17.79 3.55 10.21
C THR A 97 -16.46 3.05 10.77
N SER A 98 -16.36 1.76 11.11
CA SER A 98 -15.15 1.18 11.71
C SER A 98 -15.08 -0.33 11.55
N GLY A 99 -13.86 -0.85 11.50
CA GLY A 99 -13.60 -2.29 11.48
C GLY A 99 -12.13 -2.63 11.48
N GLU A 100 -11.86 -3.92 11.34
CA GLU A 100 -10.52 -4.48 11.30
C GLU A 100 -10.20 -5.01 9.90
N LEU A 101 -9.11 -4.53 9.33
CA LEU A 101 -8.53 -5.03 8.10
C LEU A 101 -7.53 -6.14 8.42
N TRP A 102 -7.81 -7.35 7.94
CA TRP A 102 -6.96 -8.51 8.12
C TRP A 102 -6.20 -8.81 6.83
N LEU A 103 -4.89 -8.58 6.83
CA LEU A 103 -4.01 -8.91 5.73
C LEU A 103 -3.35 -10.26 6.02
N ARG A 104 -3.64 -11.28 5.21
CA ARG A 104 -3.12 -12.63 5.40
C ARG A 104 -1.97 -12.94 4.45
N THR A 105 -1.00 -13.69 4.95
CA THR A 105 0.13 -14.21 4.19
C THR A 105 -0.04 -15.70 3.87
N LYS A 106 0.80 -16.21 2.97
CA LYS A 106 0.75 -17.64 2.59
C LYS A 106 1.24 -18.55 3.70
N ASN A 107 2.34 -18.17 4.35
CA ASN A 107 2.91 -18.87 5.49
C ASN A 107 3.02 -17.91 6.68
N ASP A 108 3.77 -18.30 7.71
CA ASP A 108 4.15 -17.45 8.83
C ASP A 108 5.20 -16.42 8.37
N ASP A 109 4.76 -15.45 7.57
CA ASP A 109 5.61 -14.42 6.93
C ASP A 109 5.51 -13.06 7.64
N VAL A 110 4.62 -12.92 8.63
CA VAL A 110 4.46 -11.69 9.42
C VAL A 110 5.30 -11.79 10.68
N ILE A 111 6.36 -10.99 10.76
CA ILE A 111 7.16 -10.82 11.98
C ILE A 111 6.29 -10.08 13.00
N VAL A 112 6.22 -10.58 14.24
CA VAL A 112 5.53 -9.98 15.37
C VAL A 112 6.50 -9.86 16.54
N GLN A 113 6.78 -8.62 16.94
CA GLN A 113 7.71 -8.33 18.02
C GLN A 113 7.09 -7.39 19.04
N THR A 114 7.25 -7.68 20.33
CA THR A 114 6.82 -6.77 21.39
C THR A 114 7.97 -6.40 22.31
N ARG A 115 7.93 -5.18 22.84
CA ARG A 115 8.89 -4.67 23.82
C ARG A 115 8.15 -4.02 24.98
N ASN A 116 8.72 -4.13 26.18
CA ASN A 116 8.13 -3.61 27.42
C ASN A 116 6.71 -4.13 27.68
N ASP A 117 6.40 -5.34 27.20
CA ASP A 117 5.15 -6.00 27.53
C ASP A 117 5.25 -6.61 28.94
N ARG A 118 4.22 -6.38 29.76
CA ARG A 118 4.14 -6.91 31.13
C ARG A 118 4.06 -8.43 31.16
N GLN A 119 3.58 -9.05 30.08
CA GLN A 119 3.47 -10.50 29.94
C GLN A 119 4.76 -11.13 29.37
N GLY A 120 5.76 -10.31 29.04
CA GLY A 120 7.00 -10.75 28.40
C GLY A 120 7.08 -10.34 26.93
N ALA A 121 8.29 -10.08 26.46
CA ALA A 121 8.54 -9.76 25.06
C ALA A 121 8.24 -10.97 24.17
N VAL A 122 7.47 -10.74 23.10
CA VAL A 122 7.16 -11.71 22.06
C VAL A 122 8.09 -11.46 20.88
N ASP A 123 8.62 -12.53 20.31
CA ASP A 123 9.32 -12.53 19.02
C ASP A 123 8.86 -13.78 18.27
N SER A 124 7.92 -13.61 17.34
CA SER A 124 7.27 -14.71 16.66
C SER A 124 6.91 -14.36 15.22
N MET A 125 6.49 -15.38 14.48
CA MET A 125 5.92 -15.25 13.15
C MET A 125 4.41 -15.53 13.18
N SER A 126 3.65 -14.85 12.34
CA SER A 126 2.20 -14.97 12.20
C SER A 126 1.82 -15.07 10.72
N THR A 127 0.61 -15.59 10.47
CA THR A 127 0.00 -15.65 9.13
C THR A 127 -0.81 -14.41 8.78
N TYR A 128 -0.93 -13.43 9.67
CA TYR A 128 -1.75 -12.24 9.44
C TYR A 128 -1.29 -11.00 10.19
N LEU A 129 -1.63 -9.85 9.62
CA LEU A 129 -1.53 -8.51 10.21
C LEU A 129 -2.93 -7.89 10.30
N ILE A 130 -3.28 -7.35 11.48
CA ILE A 130 -4.55 -6.65 11.71
C ILE A 130 -4.29 -5.14 11.80
N ILE A 131 -5.04 -4.36 11.02
CA ILE A 131 -4.98 -2.91 11.02
C ILE A 131 -6.39 -2.36 11.24
N PRO A 132 -6.65 -1.59 12.32
CA PRO A 132 -7.96 -0.99 12.50
C PRO A 132 -8.14 0.15 11.48
N ILE A 133 -9.29 0.17 10.83
CA ILE A 133 -9.65 1.19 9.85
C ILE A 133 -11.01 1.82 10.17
N LYS A 134 -11.27 2.99 9.61
CA LYS A 134 -12.51 3.76 9.80
C LYS A 134 -12.95 4.44 8.52
N ASN A 135 -14.24 4.77 8.46
CA ASN A 135 -14.87 5.56 7.39
C ASN A 135 -14.54 5.01 6.00
N ILE A 136 -14.82 3.73 5.79
CA ILE A 136 -14.50 3.00 4.57
C ILE A 136 -15.77 2.47 3.93
N ASP A 137 -15.87 2.57 2.61
CA ASP A 137 -16.92 1.93 1.83
C ASP A 137 -16.40 0.64 1.17
N GLU A 138 -17.32 -0.12 0.58
CA GLU A 138 -17.01 -1.38 -0.09
C GLU A 138 -16.13 -1.17 -1.34
N GLU A 139 -16.32 -0.06 -2.06
CA GLU A 139 -15.58 0.26 -3.27
C GLU A 139 -14.08 0.47 -2.97
N GLN A 140 -13.77 1.23 -1.92
CA GLN A 140 -12.40 1.50 -1.47
C GLN A 140 -11.70 0.22 -0.98
N LEU A 141 -12.43 -0.68 -0.32
CA LEU A 141 -11.90 -1.99 0.06
C LEU A 141 -11.60 -2.84 -1.19
N ASN A 142 -12.52 -2.89 -2.14
CA ASN A 142 -12.32 -3.61 -3.39
C ASN A 142 -11.15 -3.07 -4.20
N GLU A 143 -10.96 -1.75 -4.23
CA GLU A 143 -9.80 -1.13 -4.86
C GLU A 143 -8.49 -1.57 -4.18
N LEU A 144 -8.41 -1.48 -2.85
CA LEU A 144 -7.22 -1.94 -2.11
C LEU A 144 -6.92 -3.41 -2.41
N ALA A 145 -7.93 -4.28 -2.38
CA ALA A 145 -7.78 -5.70 -2.69
C ALA A 145 -7.23 -5.92 -4.10
N SER A 146 -7.73 -5.18 -5.08
CA SER A 146 -7.25 -5.21 -6.47
C SER A 146 -5.78 -4.81 -6.56
N ARG A 147 -5.40 -3.70 -5.92
CA ARG A 147 -4.02 -3.19 -5.89
C ARG A 147 -3.05 -4.18 -5.24
N LEU A 148 -3.44 -4.81 -4.13
CA LEU A 148 -2.66 -5.86 -3.47
C LEU A 148 -2.46 -7.09 -4.38
N ARG A 149 -3.51 -7.55 -5.07
CA ARG A 149 -3.41 -8.67 -6.02
C ARG A 149 -2.50 -8.33 -7.20
N GLN A 150 -2.57 -7.11 -7.73
CA GLN A 150 -1.70 -6.65 -8.82
C GLN A 150 -0.21 -6.69 -8.43
N LEU A 151 0.13 -6.33 -7.18
CA LEU A 151 1.51 -6.44 -6.69
C LEU A 151 2.01 -7.89 -6.70
N VAL A 152 1.23 -8.80 -6.14
CA VAL A 152 1.59 -10.22 -6.11
C VAL A 152 1.75 -10.79 -7.51
N GLN A 153 0.87 -10.42 -8.45
CA GLN A 153 0.96 -10.89 -9.83
C GLN A 153 2.18 -10.33 -10.56
N LYS A 154 2.52 -9.05 -10.39
CA LYS A 154 3.74 -8.46 -10.97
C LYS A 154 5.00 -9.15 -10.44
N ASP A 155 5.07 -9.39 -9.14
CA ASP A 155 6.21 -10.05 -8.51
C ASP A 155 6.36 -11.51 -9.02
N LEU A 156 5.26 -12.22 -9.26
CA LEU A 156 5.30 -13.57 -9.85
C LEU A 156 5.80 -13.59 -11.30
N VAL A 157 5.51 -12.55 -12.08
CA VAL A 157 5.98 -12.44 -13.48
C VAL A 157 7.45 -12.03 -13.54
N ALA A 158 7.91 -11.18 -12.63
CA ALA A 158 9.31 -10.73 -12.59
C ALA A 158 10.30 -11.83 -12.14
N ASN A 159 9.82 -12.86 -11.46
CA ASN A 159 10.64 -13.97 -10.95
C ASN A 159 10.51 -15.27 -11.79
N LYS A 160 9.91 -15.19 -12.98
CA LYS A 160 9.92 -16.27 -13.99
C LYS A 160 10.95 -15.98 -15.05
#